data_AF-A0A2D5GFW1-F1
#
_entry.id   AF-A0A2D5GFW1-F1
#
_cell.length_a   1.000
_cell.length_b   1.000
_cell.length_c   1.000
_cell.angle_alpha   90.00
_cell.angle_beta   90.00
_cell.angle_gamma   90.00
#
_symmetry.space_group_name_H-M   'P 1'
#
loop_
_entity.id
_entity.type
_entity.pdbx_description
1 polymer ?
#
loop_
_entity_poly.entity_id
_entity_poly.type
_entity_poly.pdbx_seq_one_letter_code
_entity_poly.pdbx_strand_id
1 'polypeptide(L)'
;QTYPVILQSCFFRWQQEAFDCGKYQPYAQLVQSLLEQGTKIEKIQAYTLARKPTEDEAEPWSNAEMDQLASLLRSTLKQPVELFYETGTEE
;
A
#
# COMPACT_ATOMS: atom_id res chain seq x y z
N GLN A 1 12.75 -18.42 -17.16
CA GLN A 1 11.33 -18.05 -17.08
C GLN A 1 11.19 -17.00 -16.01
N THR A 2 10.70 -15.81 -16.34
CA THR A 2 10.50 -14.72 -15.39
C THR A 2 9.08 -14.84 -14.83
N TYR A 3 8.96 -15.13 -13.54
CA TYR A 3 7.69 -15.17 -12.83
C TYR A 3 7.56 -13.85 -12.07
N PRO A 4 6.96 -12.80 -12.67
CA PRO A 4 6.79 -11.55 -11.95
C PRO A 4 5.82 -11.75 -10.78
N VAL A 5 6.09 -11.07 -9.68
CA VAL A 5 5.24 -11.13 -8.48
C VAL A 5 4.31 -9.94 -8.41
N ILE A 6 3.15 -10.13 -7.77
CA ILE A 6 2.27 -9.05 -7.35
C ILE A 6 2.56 -8.80 -5.88
N LEU A 7 2.89 -7.56 -5.52
CA LEU A 7 3.07 -7.18 -4.11
C LEU A 7 1.74 -6.71 -3.55
N GLN A 8 1.17 -7.47 -2.62
CA GLN A 8 -0.05 -7.09 -1.91
C GLN A 8 0.32 -6.62 -0.50
N SER A 9 -0.04 -5.39 -0.18
CA SER A 9 0.30 -4.77 1.11
C SER A 9 -0.94 -4.20 1.78
N CYS A 10 -1.16 -4.59 3.03
CA CYS A 10 -2.26 -4.09 3.85
C CYS A 10 -1.81 -2.87 4.64
N PHE A 11 -2.57 -1.78 4.56
CA PHE A 11 -2.34 -0.55 5.29
C PHE A 11 -3.57 -0.23 6.13
N PHE A 12 -3.37 -0.01 7.42
CA PHE A 12 -4.44 0.30 8.37
C PHE A 12 -3.90 1.15 9.51
N ARG A 13 -4.82 1.80 10.23
CA ARG A 13 -4.51 2.53 11.44
C ARG A 13 -4.34 1.55 12.59
N TRP A 14 -3.25 1.68 13.32
CA TRP A 14 -3.01 0.93 14.56
C TRP A 14 -3.07 1.88 15.76
N GLN A 15 -3.79 1.50 16.82
CA GLN A 15 -3.85 2.25 18.08
C GLN A 15 -4.17 3.75 17.93
N GLN A 16 -5.14 4.08 17.07
CA GLN A 16 -5.54 5.47 16.80
C GLN A 16 -4.41 6.38 16.28
N GLU A 17 -3.34 5.79 15.74
CA GLU A 17 -2.23 6.58 15.19
C GLU A 17 -2.70 7.48 14.04
N ALA A 18 -2.33 8.76 14.08
CA ALA A 18 -2.64 9.67 13.00
C ALA A 18 -1.91 9.23 11.72
N PHE A 19 -2.59 9.31 10.57
CA PHE A 19 -1.96 9.06 9.30
C PHE A 19 -0.82 10.05 9.05
N ASP A 20 0.35 9.50 8.74
CA ASP A 20 1.52 10.25 8.31
C ASP A 20 2.13 9.57 7.09
N CYS A 21 1.92 10.18 5.93
CA CYS A 21 2.42 9.69 4.65
C CYS A 21 3.96 9.51 4.67
N GLY A 22 4.70 10.35 5.40
CA GLY A 22 6.15 10.29 5.48
C GLY A 22 6.68 8.98 6.09
N LYS A 23 5.90 8.33 6.96
CA LYS A 23 6.27 7.03 7.56
C LYS A 23 6.35 5.90 6.54
N TYR A 24 5.73 6.05 5.38
CA TYR A 24 5.72 5.03 4.32
C TYR A 24 6.80 5.25 3.26
N GLN A 25 7.59 6.33 3.35
CA GLN A 25 8.76 6.54 2.49
C GLN A 25 9.77 5.36 2.54
N PRO A 26 10.11 4.80 3.72
CA PRO A 26 11.00 3.64 3.79
C PRO A 26 10.43 2.40 3.09
N TYR A 27 9.10 2.20 3.13
CA TYR A 27 8.45 1.12 2.39
C TYR A 27 8.61 1.32 0.88
N ALA A 28 8.37 2.53 0.37
CA ALA A 28 8.57 2.84 -1.04
C ALA A 28 10.05 2.64 -1.46
N GLN A 29 11.01 3.05 -0.62
CA GLN A 29 12.44 2.85 -0.87
C GLN A 29 12.83 1.36 -0.88
N LEU A 30 12.25 0.55 0.00
CA LEU A 30 12.47 -0.90 0.00
C LEU A 30 12.01 -1.52 -1.32
N VAL A 31 10.79 -1.19 -1.77
CA VAL A 31 10.27 -1.70 -3.04
C VAL A 31 11.14 -1.24 -4.22
N GLN A 32 11.59 0.02 -4.21
CA GLN A 32 12.54 0.53 -5.21
C GLN A 32 13.84 -0.28 -5.22
N SER A 33 14.42 -0.56 -4.06
CA SER A 33 15.65 -1.35 -3.96
C SER A 33 15.47 -2.77 -4.49
N LEU A 34 14.33 -3.43 -4.21
CA LEU A 34 14.03 -4.76 -4.75
C LEU A 34 14.01 -4.76 -6.28
N LEU A 35 13.45 -3.73 -6.89
CA LEU A 35 13.39 -3.56 -8.34
C LEU A 35 14.79 -3.36 -8.94
N GLU A 36 15.61 -2.53 -8.30
CA GLU A 36 17.00 -2.29 -8.70
C GLU A 36 17.86 -3.55 -8.61
N GLN A 37 17.60 -4.41 -7.64
CA GLN A 37 18.23 -5.72 -7.47
C GLN A 37 17.75 -6.77 -8.49
N GLY A 38 16.82 -6.42 -9.38
CA GLY A 38 16.34 -7.28 -10.46
C GLY A 38 15.08 -8.07 -10.14
N THR A 39 14.45 -7.84 -8.98
CA THR A 39 13.13 -8.42 -8.67
C THR A 39 12.12 -7.94 -9.70
N LYS A 40 11.35 -8.88 -10.28
CA LYS A 40 10.29 -8.56 -11.22
C LYS A 40 8.98 -8.40 -10.46
N ILE A 41 8.55 -7.16 -10.27
CA ILE A 41 7.24 -6.84 -9.69
C ILE A 41 6.35 -6.33 -10.81
N GLU A 42 5.21 -6.99 -11.01
CA GLU A 42 4.23 -6.60 -12.04
C GLU A 42 3.45 -5.36 -11.61
N LYS A 43 2.93 -5.39 -10.38
CA LYS A 43 2.14 -4.31 -9.78
C LYS A 43 2.13 -4.41 -8.26
N ILE A 44 1.70 -3.31 -7.64
CA ILE A 44 1.51 -3.19 -6.20
C ILE A 44 0.02 -3.03 -5.96
N GLN A 45 -0.54 -3.87 -5.10
CA GLN A 45 -1.93 -3.80 -4.65
C GLN A 45 -1.92 -3.34 -3.20
N ALA A 46 -2.25 -2.07 -2.98
CA ALA A 46 -2.36 -1.51 -1.64
C ALA A 46 -3.83 -1.56 -1.21
N TYR A 47 -4.09 -2.20 -0.08
CA TYR A 47 -5.45 -2.38 0.41
C TYR A 47 -5.57 -2.04 1.89
N THR A 48 -6.77 -1.63 2.31
CA THR A 48 -7.09 -1.45 3.72
C THR A 48 -8.08 -2.51 4.21
N LEU A 49 -8.42 -2.46 5.50
CA LEU A 49 -9.33 -3.42 6.12
C LEU A 49 -10.74 -3.26 5.54
N ALA A 50 -11.24 -4.26 4.84
CA ALA A 50 -12.61 -4.27 4.30
C ALA A 50 -13.66 -4.70 5.33
N ARG A 51 -13.23 -5.25 6.48
CA ARG A 51 -14.10 -5.69 7.57
C ARG A 51 -13.43 -5.37 8.89
N LYS A 52 -14.25 -5.14 9.92
CA LYS A 52 -13.75 -4.94 11.27
C LYS A 52 -12.97 -6.19 11.72
N PRO A 53 -11.66 -6.08 12.03
CA PRO A 53 -10.86 -7.18 12.54
C PRO A 53 -11.25 -7.52 13.98
N THR A 54 -10.66 -8.59 14.53
CA THR A 54 -10.94 -9.00 15.92
C THR A 54 -10.31 -8.02 16.92
N GLU A 55 -9.22 -7.38 16.49
CA GLU A 55 -8.48 -6.38 17.23
C GLU A 55 -9.15 -5.00 17.07
N ASP A 56 -9.78 -4.49 18.14
CA ASP A 56 -10.41 -3.15 18.13
C ASP A 56 -9.40 -2.00 17.89
N GLU A 57 -8.09 -2.28 18.02
CA GLU A 57 -7.01 -1.32 17.79
C GLU A 57 -6.69 -1.11 16.30
N ALA A 58 -7.20 -1.97 15.42
CA ALA A 58 -6.97 -1.93 13.98
C ALA A 58 -8.20 -1.35 13.25
N GLU A 59 -8.03 -0.15 12.69
CA GLU A 59 -9.07 0.54 11.94
C GLU A 59 -8.66 0.72 10.47
N PRO A 60 -9.60 0.66 9.52
CA PRO A 60 -9.29 0.98 8.13
C PRO A 60 -8.81 2.42 7.98
N TRP A 61 -7.91 2.63 7.03
CA TRP A 61 -7.63 3.98 6.54
C TRP A 61 -8.81 4.47 5.72
N SER A 62 -9.08 5.78 5.82
CA SER A 62 -10.03 6.44 4.94
C SER A 62 -9.52 6.46 3.49
N ASN A 63 -10.43 6.60 2.53
CA ASN A 63 -10.07 6.67 1.12
C ASN A 63 -9.05 7.78 0.84
N ALA A 64 -9.19 8.95 1.49
CA ALA A 64 -8.25 10.06 1.32
C ALA A 64 -6.84 9.76 1.86
N GLU A 65 -6.71 8.98 2.94
CA GLU A 65 -5.41 8.53 3.46
C GLU A 65 -4.79 7.49 2.50
N MET A 66 -5.60 6.57 1.96
CA MET A 66 -5.17 5.62 0.94
C MET A 66 -4.72 6.31 -0.35
N ASP A 67 -5.40 7.38 -0.78
CA ASP A 67 -5.03 8.18 -1.96
C ASP A 67 -3.69 8.88 -1.77
N GLN A 68 -3.45 9.43 -0.57
CA GLN A 68 -2.16 10.04 -0.22
C GLN A 68 -1.02 9.02 -0.26
N LEU A 69 -1.26 7.83 0.29
CA LEU A 69 -0.31 6.72 0.21
C LEU A 69 -0.05 6.33 -1.26
N ALA A 70 -1.09 6.20 -2.07
CA ALA A 70 -0.95 5.85 -3.48
C ALA A 70 -0.14 6.89 -4.25
N SER A 71 -0.39 8.18 -4.00
CA SER A 71 0.38 9.28 -4.58
C SER A 71 1.87 9.18 -4.23
N LEU A 72 2.20 8.88 -2.98
CA LEU A 72 3.57 8.64 -2.55
C LEU A 72 4.21 7.45 -3.30
N LEU A 73 3.50 6.32 -3.37
CA LEU A 73 4.00 5.13 -4.07
C LEU A 73 4.20 5.39 -5.56
N ARG A 74 3.21 6.01 -6.23
CA ARG A 74 3.24 6.34 -7.66
C ARG A 74 4.30 7.39 -8.00
N SER A 75 4.63 8.30 -7.08
CA SER A 75 5.71 9.28 -7.29
C SER A 75 7.12 8.67 -7.12
N THR A 76 7.26 7.61 -6.32
CA THR A 76 8.55 6.97 -6.03
C THR A 76 8.83 5.77 -6.95
N LEU A 77 7.79 5.04 -7.35
CA LEU A 77 7.88 3.75 -8.05
C LEU A 77 7.34 3.88 -9.47
N LYS A 78 7.89 3.07 -10.39
CA LYS A 78 7.46 3.06 -11.80
C LYS A 78 6.36 2.04 -12.09
N GLN A 79 6.06 1.18 -11.12
CA GLN A 79 5.12 0.08 -11.22
C GLN A 79 3.69 0.59 -11.01
N PRO A 80 2.70 -0.01 -11.68
CA PRO A 80 1.30 0.24 -11.39
C PRO A 80 0.99 0.01 -9.91
N VAL A 81 0.23 0.93 -9.33
CA VAL A 81 -0.33 0.83 -7.98
C VAL A 81 -1.85 0.76 -8.13
N GLU A 82 -2.46 -0.31 -7.63
CA GLU A 82 -3.90 -0.48 -7.53
C GLU A 82 -4.32 -0.31 -6.07
N LEU A 83 -5.38 0.47 -5.82
CA LEU A 83 -5.95 0.62 -4.48
C LEU A 83 -7.23 -0.19 -4.31
N PHE A 84 -7.36 -0.75 -3.11
CA PHE A 84 -8.57 -1.41 -2.64
C PHE A 84 -8.97 -0.76 -1.31
N TYR A 85 -10.03 0.04 -1.36
CA TYR A 85 -10.65 0.68 -0.22
C TYR A 85 -11.50 -0.33 0.58
N GLU A 86 -12.03 0.12 1.72
CA GLU A 86 -12.95 -0.68 2.54
C GLU A 86 -14.17 -1.16 1.73
N THR A 87 -14.72 -0.30 0.87
CA THR A 87 -15.99 -0.52 0.16
C THR A 87 -15.83 -1.01 -1.29
N GLY A 88 -14.61 -1.18 -1.80
CA GLY A 88 -14.38 -1.53 -3.22
C GLY A 88 -12.98 -1.20 -3.73
N THR A 89 -12.79 -1.22 -5.04
CA THR A 89 -11.55 -0.83 -5.73
C THR A 89 -11.55 0.65 -6.12
N GLU A 90 -10.38 1.27 -6.25
CA GLU A 90 -10.22 2.52 -7.00
C GLU A 90 -10.67 2.27 -8.46
N GLU A 91 -11.66 3.05 -8.92
CA GLU A 91 -12.15 3.06 -10.32
C GLU A 91 -11.27 3.95 -11.21
#